data_AF-A0A354DGA1-F1
#
_entry.id   AF-A0A354DGA1-F1
#
_cell.length_a   1.000
_cell.length_b   1.000
_cell.length_c   1.000
_cell.angle_alpha   90.00
_cell.angle_beta   90.00
_cell.angle_gamma   90.00
#
_symmetry.space_group_name_H-M   'P 1'
#
loop_
_entity.id
_entity.type
_entity.pdbx_description
1 polymer ?
#
loop_
_entity_poly.entity_id
_entity_poly.type
_entity_poly.pdbx_seq_one_letter_code
_entity_poly.pdbx_strand_id
1 'polypeptide(L)' 'MIIYSVMPMELIFQNEKESDYQQVELQVGSVTMLVQPIDMNQARIVRLISPNPQDYLNPTYAPGQKIFFRPNLST' A
#
# COMPACT_ATOMS: atom_id res chain seq x y z
N MET A 1 -1.22 -14.05 -2.97
CA MET A 1 -1.55 -15.19 -3.87
C MET A 1 -0.78 -16.40 -3.39
N ILE A 2 -1.33 -17.61 -3.45
CA ILE A 2 -0.61 -18.84 -3.08
C ILE A 2 -0.28 -19.60 -4.36
N ILE A 3 0.98 -20.00 -4.51
CA ILE A 3 1.45 -20.76 -5.68
C ILE A 3 1.55 -22.23 -5.29
N TYR A 4 0.73 -23.08 -5.89
CA TYR A 4 0.83 -24.54 -5.77
C TYR A 4 1.57 -25.09 -6.99
N SER A 5 2.87 -25.29 -6.86
CA SER A 5 3.73 -25.78 -7.94
C SER A 5 4.72 -26.81 -7.41
N VAL A 6 5.10 -27.76 -8.26
CA VAL A 6 6.20 -28.72 -8.00
C VAL A 6 7.58 -28.11 -8.28
N MET A 7 7.62 -26.94 -8.92
CA MET A 7 8.86 -26.22 -9.20
C MET A 7 9.37 -25.52 -7.93
N PRO A 8 10.69 -25.56 -7.65
CA PRO A 8 11.31 -24.78 -6.59
C PRO A 8 10.96 -23.29 -6.69
N MET A 9 10.68 -22.65 -5.55
CA MET A 9 10.27 -21.23 -5.51
C MET A 9 11.37 -20.31 -6.06
N GLU A 10 12.63 -20.66 -5.82
CA GLU A 10 13.81 -19.92 -6.26
C GLU A 10 13.85 -19.79 -7.80
N LEU A 11 13.40 -20.83 -8.51
CA LEU A 11 13.33 -20.82 -9.98
C LEU A 11 12.14 -20.01 -10.50
N ILE A 12 11.02 -20.03 -9.78
CA ILE A 12 9.82 -19.25 -10.13
C ILE A 12 10.12 -17.75 -10.00
N PHE A 13 10.83 -17.37 -8.94
CA PHE A 13 11.13 -15.97 -8.59
C PHE A 13 12.53 -15.50 -9.04
N GLN A 14 13.26 -16.29 -9.85
CA GLN A 14 14.64 -16.00 -10.24
C GLN A 14 14.86 -14.62 -10.89
N ASN A 15 13.82 -14.05 -11.51
CA ASN A 15 13.84 -12.75 -12.19
C ASN A 15 12.99 -11.70 -11.47
N GLU A 16 12.41 -12.04 -10.32
CA GLU A 16 11.81 -11.03 -9.48
C GLU A 16 12.94 -10.17 -8.94
N LYS A 17 12.96 -8.92 -9.38
CA LYS A 17 13.72 -7.91 -8.66
C LYS A 17 13.07 -7.84 -7.29
N GLU A 18 13.87 -7.92 -6.22
CA GLU A 18 13.51 -7.31 -4.93
C GLU A 18 13.35 -5.82 -5.20
N SER A 19 12.23 -5.45 -5.78
CA SER A 19 11.75 -4.09 -5.76
C SER A 19 11.47 -3.84 -4.30
N ASP A 20 12.40 -3.13 -3.67
CA ASP A 20 12.27 -2.52 -2.36
C ASP A 20 11.13 -1.50 -2.45
N TYR A 21 9.90 -2.02 -2.53
CA TYR A 21 8.70 -1.22 -2.48
C TYR A 21 8.66 -0.69 -1.07
N GLN A 22 9.32 0.44 -0.83
CA GLN A 22 9.25 1.14 0.43
C GLN A 22 7.78 1.41 0.72
N GLN A 23 7.24 0.60 1.61
CA GLN A 23 5.87 0.64 2.05
C GLN A 23 5.87 1.33 3.39
N VAL A 24 5.03 2.35 3.52
CA VAL A 24 4.91 3.15 4.73
C VAL A 24 3.51 2.96 5.27
N GLU A 25 3.42 2.60 6.54
CA GLU A 25 2.15 2.61 7.26
C GLU A 25 1.87 4.05 7.73
N LEU A 26 0.65 4.52 7.48
CA LEU A 26 0.21 5.84 7.89
C LEU A 26 -1.27 5.84 8.28
N GLN A 27 -1.63 6.81 9.11
CA GLN A 27 -3.00 7.03 9.55
C GLN A 27 -3.57 8.26 8.84
N VAL A 28 -4.67 8.08 8.10
CA VAL A 28 -5.45 9.18 7.51
C VAL A 28 -6.78 9.27 8.22
N GLY A 29 -6.95 10.30 9.04
CA GLY A 29 -8.13 10.42 9.91
C GLY A 29 -8.16 9.26 10.91
N SER A 30 -9.20 8.44 10.84
CA SER A 30 -9.37 7.24 11.69
C SER A 30 -8.90 5.94 11.04
N VAL A 31 -8.41 5.98 9.80
CA VAL A 31 -8.11 4.78 9.00
C VAL A 31 -6.61 4.60 8.88
N THR A 32 -6.09 3.45 9.32
CA THR A 32 -4.71 3.04 9.08
C THR A 32 -4.60 2.37 7.73
N MET A 33 -3.59 2.75 6.95
CA MET A 33 -3.35 2.20 5.62
C MET A 33 -1.86 2.10 5.34
N LEU A 34 -1.53 1.16 4.47
CA LEU A 34 -0.19 0.96 3.98
C LEU A 34 -0.12 1.53 2.57
N VAL A 35 0.83 2.42 2.34
CA VAL A 35 1.01 3.13 1.09
C VAL A 35 2.40 2.93 0.53
N GLN A 36 2.53 3.12 -0.78
CA GLN A 36 3.78 3.16 -1.49
C GLN A 36 4.00 4.59 -2.01
N PRO A 37 5.05 5.31 -1.57
CA PRO A 37 5.41 6.61 -2.14
C PRO A 37 5.65 6.49 -3.64
N ILE A 38 5.07 7.41 -4.41
CA ILE A 38 5.26 7.51 -5.86
C ILE A 38 6.17 8.69 -6.18
N ASP A 39 5.99 9.79 -5.44
CA ASP A 39 6.69 11.06 -5.59
C ASP A 39 6.72 11.78 -4.22
N MET A 40 7.35 12.95 -4.11
CA MET A 40 7.56 13.65 -2.83
C MET A 40 6.28 13.91 -2.02
N ASN A 41 5.16 14.20 -2.68
CA ASN A 41 3.90 14.50 -2.02
C ASN A 41 2.76 13.54 -2.42
N GLN A 42 3.08 12.42 -3.09
CA GLN A 42 2.08 11.47 -3.56
C GLN A 42 2.43 10.06 -3.13
N ALA A 43 1.42 9.33 -2.69
CA ALA A 43 1.54 7.90 -2.44
C ALA A 43 0.35 7.14 -3.03
N ARG A 44 0.56 5.86 -3.32
CA ARG A 44 -0.48 4.91 -3.73
C ARG A 44 -0.89 4.07 -2.54
N ILE A 45 -2.18 3.92 -2.31
CA ILE A 45 -2.70 2.97 -1.31
C ILE A 45 -2.41 1.55 -1.79
N VAL A 46 -1.69 0.76 -1.00
CA VAL A 46 -1.45 -0.65 -1.26
C VAL A 46 -2.54 -1.49 -0.60
N ARG A 47 -2.85 -1.21 0.68
CA ARG A 47 -3.95 -1.85 1.41
C ARG A 47 -4.40 -1.03 2.61
N LEU A 48 -5.64 -1.27 3.04
CA LEU A 48 -6.15 -0.78 4.32
C LEU A 48 -5.82 -1.76 5.45
N ILE A 49 -5.59 -1.21 6.63
CA ILE A 49 -5.46 -1.90 7.91
C ILE A 49 -6.53 -1.30 8.82
N SER A 50 -7.80 -1.52 8.49
CA SER A 50 -8.92 -1.03 9.30
C SER A 50 -9.65 -2.19 9.97
N PRO A 51 -10.00 -2.07 11.26
CA PRO A 51 -10.91 -3.01 11.91
C PRO A 51 -12.38 -2.80 11.49
N ASN A 52 -12.72 -1.68 10.83
CA ASN A 52 -14.08 -1.34 10.41
C ASN A 52 -14.31 -1.75 8.94
N PRO A 53 -15.23 -2.70 8.66
CA PRO A 53 -15.54 -3.11 7.29
C PRO A 53 -16.08 -1.99 6.39
N GLN A 54 -16.73 -0.98 6.97
CA GLN A 54 -17.31 0.13 6.20
C GLN A 54 -16.24 0.96 5.48
N ASP A 55 -15.01 0.99 6.01
CA ASP A 55 -13.89 1.72 5.40
C ASP A 55 -13.47 1.08 4.08
N TYR A 56 -13.57 -0.25 3.97
CA TYR A 56 -13.28 -0.99 2.74
C TYR A 56 -14.33 -0.76 1.64
N LEU A 57 -15.51 -0.26 2.00
CA LEU A 57 -16.57 0.10 1.05
C LEU A 57 -16.40 1.52 0.50
N ASN A 58 -15.50 2.33 1.07
CA ASN A 58 -15.23 3.67 0.55
C ASN A 58 -14.27 3.59 -0.66
N PRO A 59 -14.71 3.94 -1.88
CA PRO A 59 -13.87 3.85 -3.08
C PRO A 59 -12.65 4.77 -3.05
N THR A 60 -12.66 5.80 -2.20
CA THR A 60 -11.52 6.71 -1.99
C THR A 60 -10.36 6.01 -1.29
N TYR A 61 -10.64 4.96 -0.52
CA TYR A 61 -9.65 4.17 0.22
C TYR A 61 -9.29 2.86 -0.48
N ALA A 62 -9.79 2.64 -1.69
CA ALA A 62 -9.52 1.43 -2.44
C ALA A 62 -8.01 1.31 -2.77
N PRO A 63 -7.44 0.09 -2.73
CA PRO A 63 -6.09 -0.17 -3.23
C PRO A 63 -5.90 0.37 -4.65
N GLY A 64 -4.73 0.96 -4.90
CA GLY A 64 -4.38 1.61 -6.17
C GLY A 64 -4.68 3.10 -6.22
N GLN A 65 -5.50 3.63 -5.32
CA GLN A 65 -5.80 5.06 -5.26
C GLN A 65 -4.59 5.90 -4.85
N LYS A 66 -4.54 7.13 -5.37
CA LYS A 66 -3.49 8.10 -5.03
C LYS A 66 -3.96 9.02 -3.90
N ILE A 67 -3.09 9.22 -2.92
CA ILE A 67 -3.25 10.24 -1.87
C ILE A 67 -2.18 11.32 -2.03
N PHE A 68 -2.49 12.52 -1.58
CA PHE A 68 -1.61 13.68 -1.67
C PHE A 68 -1.34 14.26 -0.29
N PHE A 69 -0.08 14.45 0.06
CA PHE A 69 0.33 15.09 1.29
C PHE A 69 0.33 16.60 1.11
N ARG A 70 -0.29 17.31 2.06
CA ARG A 70 -0.23 18.77 2.13
C ARG A 70 0.57 19.18 3.36
N PRO A 71 1.52 20.13 3.24
CA PRO A 71 2.24 20.64 4.40
C PRO A 71 1.24 21.29 5.35
N ASN A 72 1.37 20.99 6.64
CA ASN A 72 0.66 21.70 7.70
C ASN A 72 1.69 22.53 8.47
N LEU A 73 1.63 23.85 8.30
CA LEU A 73 2.46 24.79 9.04
C LEU A 73 1.68 25.20 10.29
N SER A 74 1.78 24.41 11.36
CA SER A 74 1.27 24.81 12.67
C SER A 74 2.17 25.94 13.22
N THR A 75 1.65 27.16 13.23
CA THR A 75 2.24 28.32 13.96
C THR A 75 1.68 28.35 15.36
#